data_AF-A0A4D6HP69-F1
#
_entry.id   AF-A0A4D6HP69-F1
#
_cell.length_a   1.000
_cell.length_b   1.000
_cell.length_c   1.000
_cell.angle_alpha   90.00
_cell.angle_beta   90.00
_cell.angle_gamma   90.00
#
_symmetry.space_group_name_H-M   'P 1'
#
loop_
_entity.id
_entity.type
_entity.pdbx_description
1 polymer ?
#
loop_
_entity_poly.entity_id
_entity_poly.type
_entity_poly.pdbx_seq_one_letter_code
_entity_poly.pdbx_strand_id
1 'polypeptide(L)' 'MNRTEFFLTLITFLLASIVFVIGGMNNTPSIILIPVLIIIYGTPFYLFAELINFIGQNTD' A
#
# COMPACT_ATOMS: atom_id res chain seq x y z
N MET A 1 2.95 9.27 -11.22
CA MET A 1 3.98 8.47 -10.53
C MET A 1 5.12 8.10 -11.47
N ASN A 2 6.37 8.23 -11.02
CA ASN A 2 7.50 7.62 -11.72
C ASN A 2 7.40 6.08 -11.63
N ARG A 3 7.88 5.36 -12.64
CA ARG A 3 7.88 3.87 -12.65
C ARG A 3 8.51 3.27 -11.39
N THR A 4 9.53 3.94 -10.84
CA THR A 4 10.20 3.55 -9.59
C THR A 4 9.30 3.69 -8.37
N GLU A 5 8.55 4.78 -8.26
CA GLU A 5 7.63 5.02 -7.13
C GLU A 5 6.51 3.97 -7.10
N PHE A 6 6.00 3.60 -8.28
CA PHE A 6 5.01 2.52 -8.41
C PHE A 6 5.56 1.18 -7.95
N PHE A 7 6.77 0.84 -8.40
CA PHE A 7 7.42 -0.39 -8.02
C PHE A 7 7.70 -0.47 -6.51
N LEU A 8 8.21 0.61 -5.92
CA LEU A 8 8.48 0.70 -4.48
C LEU A 8 7.18 0.58 -3.68
N THR A 9 6.12 1.30 -4.08
CA THR A 9 4.81 1.23 -3.43
C THR A 9 4.27 -0.21 -3.41
N LEU A 10 4.42 -0.92 -4.54
CA LEU A 10 3.98 -2.31 -4.68
C LEU A 10 4.81 -3.26 -3.78
N ILE A 11 6.13 -3.12 -3.75
CA ILE A 11 6.98 -3.94 -2.87
C ILE A 11 6.71 -3.65 -1.39
N THR A 12 6.55 -2.39 -1.00
CA THR A 12 6.23 -2.01 0.39
C THR A 12 4.88 -2.59 0.81
N PHE A 13 3.89 -2.56 -0.08
CA PHE A 13 2.60 -3.20 0.15
C PHE A 13 2.70 -4.72 0.31
N LEU A 14 3.44 -5.40 -0.58
CA LEU A 14 3.67 -6.84 -0.48
C LEU A 14 4.40 -7.22 0.81
N LEU A 15 5.42 -6.44 1.21
CA LEU A 15 6.15 -6.65 2.45
C LEU A 15 5.24 -6.50 3.67
N ALA A 16 4.41 -5.44 3.70
CA ALA A 16 3.44 -5.22 4.77
C ALA A 16 2.40 -6.36 4.84
N SER A 17 1.92 -6.83 3.69
CA SER A 17 1.00 -7.97 3.59
C SER A 17 1.59 -9.24 4.21
N ILE A 18 2.85 -9.55 3.90
CA ILE A 18 3.56 -10.69 4.50
C ILE A 18 3.69 -10.53 6.02
N VAL A 19 4.08 -9.35 6.50
CA VAL A 19 4.20 -9.07 7.95
C VAL A 19 2.86 -9.25 8.65
N PHE A 20 1.75 -8.82 8.03
CA PHE A 20 0.41 -9.00 8.60
C PHE A 20 -0.01 -10.47 8.68
N VAL A 21 0.23 -11.25 7.61
CA VAL A 21 -0.15 -12.67 7.55
C VAL A 21 0.70 -13.53 8.47
N ILE A 22 2.04 -13.35 8.47
CA ILE A 22 2.96 -14.16 9.25
C ILE A 22 2.98 -13.73 10.72
N GLY A 23 2.97 -12.43 10.97
CA GLY A 23 3.03 -11.89 12.33
C GLY A 23 1.79 -12.23 13.15
N GLY A 24 0.64 -12.44 12.49
CA GLY A 24 -0.63 -12.72 13.15
C GLY A 24 -1.13 -11.51 13.94
N MET A 25 -2.43 -11.25 13.86
CA MET A 25 -3.04 -10.06 14.46
C MET A 25 -2.86 -9.99 15.99
N ASN A 26 -2.66 -11.14 16.66
CA ASN A 26 -2.52 -11.26 18.11
C ASN A 26 -1.06 -11.43 18.60
N ASN A 27 -0.11 -11.69 17.70
CA ASN A 27 1.28 -11.99 18.07
C ASN A 27 2.26 -10.88 17.64
N THR A 28 1.78 -9.89 16.89
CA THR A 28 2.57 -8.74 16.45
C THR A 28 2.40 -7.57 17.42
N PRO A 29 3.49 -6.98 17.94
CA PRO A 29 3.41 -5.75 18.73
C PRO A 29 2.67 -4.64 17.98
N SER A 30 1.80 -3.91 18.68
CA SER A 30 0.96 -2.84 18.11
C SER A 30 1.76 -1.74 17.42
N ILE A 31 2.98 -1.46 17.89
CA ILE A 31 3.90 -0.49 17.27
C ILE A 31 4.31 -0.88 15.84
N ILE A 32 4.29 -2.17 15.50
CA ILE A 32 4.56 -2.68 14.14
C ILE A 32 3.25 -2.84 13.38
N LEU A 33 2.21 -3.33 14.05
CA LEU A 33 0.91 -3.60 13.43
C LEU A 33 0.24 -2.33 12.89
N ILE A 34 0.25 -1.22 13.65
CA ILE A 34 -0.40 0.03 13.23
C ILE A 34 0.19 0.57 11.90
N PRO A 35 1.50 0.74 11.74
CA PRO A 35 2.10 1.12 10.45
C PRO A 35 1.77 0.15 9.32
N VAL A 36 1.79 -1.16 9.58
CA VAL A 36 1.47 -2.19 8.58
C VAL A 36 0.04 -2.06 8.08
N LEU A 37 -0.93 -1.82 8.97
CA LEU A 37 -2.31 -1.60 8.60
C LEU A 37 -2.48 -0.33 7.77
N ILE A 38 -1.79 0.76 8.14
CA ILE A 38 -1.80 2.01 7.36
C ILE A 38 -1.31 1.76 5.94
N ILE A 39 -0.27 0.94 5.76
CA ILE A 39 0.24 0.59 4.43
C ILE A 39 -0.78 -0.29 3.69
N ILE A 40 -1.30 -1.35 4.31
CA ILE A 40 -2.22 -2.29 3.65
C ILE A 40 -3.51 -1.59 3.19
N TYR A 41 -4.08 -0.70 4.00
CA TYR A 41 -5.31 0.01 3.64
C TYR A 41 -5.06 1.32 2.88
N GLY A 42 -3.92 1.98 3.13
CA GLY A 42 -3.56 3.24 2.48
C GLY A 42 -3.06 3.07 1.05
N THR A 43 -2.27 2.02 0.77
CA THR A 43 -1.75 1.77 -0.58
C THR A 43 -2.85 1.57 -1.64
N PRO A 44 -3.88 0.74 -1.46
CA PRO A 44 -4.94 0.60 -2.46
C PRO A 44 -5.70 1.91 -2.67
N PHE A 45 -5.90 2.72 -1.63
CA PHE A 45 -6.51 4.05 -1.77
C PHE A 45 -5.64 5.00 -2.59
N TYR A 46 -4.33 5.01 -2.33
CA TYR A 46 -3.36 5.81 -3.09
C TYR A 46 -3.32 5.40 -4.56
N LEU A 47 -3.26 4.10 -4.85
CA LEU A 47 -3.27 3.59 -6.23
C LEU A 47 -4.59 3.90 -6.94
N PHE A 48 -5.72 3.84 -6.23
CA PHE A 48 -7.01 4.21 -6.78
C PHE A 48 -7.10 5.70 -7.12
N ALA A 49 -6.61 6.58 -6.25
CA ALA A 49 -6.57 8.02 -6.51
C ALA A 49 -5.70 8.34 -7.74
N GLU A 50 -4.53 7.71 -7.86
CA GLU A 50 -3.65 7.86 -9.02
C GLU A 50 -4.31 7.35 -10.30
N LEU A 51 -5.04 6.23 -10.24
CA LEU A 51 -5.78 5.69 -11.38
C LEU A 51 -6.86 6.66 -11.87
N ILE A 52 -7.63 7.26 -10.96
CA ILE A 52 -8.64 8.27 -11.32
C ILE A 52 -7.99 9.49 -11.98
N ASN A 53 -6.88 9.98 -11.43
CA ASN A 53 -6.12 11.10 -12.03
C ASN A 53 -5.61 10.75 -13.43
N PHE A 54 -5.07 9.55 -13.62
CA PHE A 54 -4.59 9.07 -14.92
C PHE A 54 -5.72 9.03 -15.95
N ILE A 55 -6.89 8.49 -15.59
CA ILE A 55 -8.05 8.44 -16.50
C ILE A 55 -8.51 9.86 -16.84
N GLY A 56 -8.60 10.75 -15.85
CA GLY A 56 -8.99 12.15 -16.05
C GLY A 56 -8.09 12.91 -17.02
N GLN A 57 -6.77 12.68 -16.97
CA GLN A 57 -5.81 13.34 -17.87
C GLN A 57 -5.78 12.78 -19.31
N ASN A 58 -6.30 11.57 -19.54
CA ASN A 58 -6.31 10.94 -20.87
C ASN A 58 -7.70 11.01 -21.55
N THR A 59 -8.64 11.78 -20.99
CA THR A 59 -10.01 11.93 -21.51
C THR A 59 -10.24 13.29 -22.21
N ASP A 60 -9.25 14.20 -22.19
CA ASP A 60 -9.21 15.43 -23.00
C ASP A 60 -8.45 15.22 -24.32
#